data_AF-A0A5E3XRW2-F1
#
_entry.id   AF-A0A5E3XRW2-F1
#
_cell.length_a   1.000
_cell.length_b   1.000
_cell.length_c   1.000
_cell.angle_alpha   90.00
_cell.angle_beta   90.00
_cell.angle_gamma   90.00
#
_symmetry.space_group_name_H-M   'P 1'
#
loop_
_entity.id
_entity.type
_entity.pdbx_description
1 polymer ?
#
loop_
_entity_poly.entity_id
_entity_poly.type
_entity_poly.pdbx_seq_one_letter_code
_entity_poly.pdbx_strand_id
1 'polypeptide(L)'
;MSTASSRSSVSSDESEPDSPAPYCRPWKHLENPASEEWSRGPKELYRYPNLGDFVVLSLDPIASVGHLDAIAKQAAAQIERRKYVALCIQTHGLPLPTKPTHPYDFLFVRRGRPTPRLPDVDTEDSCLAISPNETSVLDQPAVRPVQPLPWDDCYLDMTYGFPRPCRVTSIERDYVPVLPISVPEILRIQDHTQEHLSRIASLRREHGDAWPQSLDLVQLPTSSPLDVPSSKNESMPVQAAASRSEPELPPNLGAETERDANAAADDVSIIESEDGNDGVQQDERAPEPGDEEELNMMLAFESMMNNVGDFRDPVVNVWYDLDVITEIVDPIHFLEDVKRLEIIMDEAEIRLGRRHEMAAVVHPSESERSSLSEDADSQRSVDVPAGAVNGVDSTTDSRPDNHPTHQTKSRGLRINLRSMTSMLLFPASNLVKKLTFARHKKTSSRPVLLIPRDSLLPLSGDGSICLRE
;
A
#
# COMPACT_ATOMS: atom_id res chain seq x y z
N MET A 1 66.90 -7.67 15.89
CA MET A 1 66.30 -9.03 15.79
C MET A 1 64.90 -8.87 16.37
N SER A 2 63.78 -8.99 15.66
CA SER A 2 63.44 -9.81 14.51
C SER A 2 62.29 -9.15 13.74
N THR A 3 62.30 -9.24 12.41
CA THR A 3 61.21 -8.84 11.50
C THR A 3 60.59 -10.10 10.92
N ALA A 4 59.34 -10.40 11.29
CA ALA A 4 58.57 -11.51 10.71
C ALA A 4 57.65 -10.97 9.62
N SER A 5 57.83 -11.51 8.41
CA SER A 5 57.10 -11.16 7.20
C SER A 5 56.06 -12.23 6.92
N SER A 6 54.78 -11.89 7.01
CA SER A 6 53.67 -12.80 6.72
C SER A 6 53.26 -12.67 5.25
N ARG A 7 53.57 -13.70 4.46
CA ARG A 7 53.12 -13.87 3.08
C ARG A 7 51.68 -14.39 3.08
N SER A 8 50.72 -13.62 2.56
CA SER A 8 49.40 -14.16 2.20
C SER A 8 49.53 -14.94 0.89
N SER A 9 49.14 -16.20 0.92
CA SER A 9 49.11 -17.08 -0.24
C SER A 9 47.78 -16.87 -0.96
N VAL A 10 47.80 -16.11 -2.06
CA VAL A 10 46.67 -15.94 -2.97
C VAL A 10 46.61 -17.20 -3.84
N SER A 11 45.66 -18.09 -3.58
CA SER A 11 45.33 -19.21 -4.47
C SER A 11 44.51 -18.69 -5.64
N SER A 12 45.15 -18.50 -6.79
CA SER A 12 44.48 -18.28 -8.08
C SER A 12 43.88 -19.61 -8.53
N ASP A 13 42.63 -19.87 -8.14
CA ASP A 13 41.82 -20.96 -8.67
C ASP A 13 41.24 -20.46 -10.01
N GLU A 14 41.95 -20.72 -11.11
CA GLU A 14 41.47 -20.48 -12.47
C GLU A 14 40.40 -21.51 -12.82
N SER A 15 39.17 -21.26 -12.36
CA SER A 15 38.01 -22.06 -12.74
C SER A 15 37.68 -21.83 -14.22
N GLU A 16 38.06 -22.79 -15.05
CA GLU A 16 37.75 -22.91 -16.46
C GLU A 16 36.22 -22.80 -16.69
N PRO A 17 35.72 -21.80 -17.44
CA PRO A 17 34.28 -21.58 -17.63
C PRO A 17 33.74 -22.54 -18.70
N ASP A 18 33.61 -23.81 -18.34
CA ASP A 18 33.40 -24.93 -19.27
C ASP A 18 31.94 -25.17 -19.69
N SER A 19 31.10 -24.14 -19.64
CA SER A 19 29.74 -24.23 -20.16
C SER A 19 29.37 -22.96 -20.91
N PRO A 20 28.99 -23.06 -22.21
CA PRO A 20 28.51 -21.90 -22.94
C PRO A 20 27.35 -21.30 -22.17
N ALA A 21 27.39 -19.97 -21.98
CA ALA A 21 26.33 -19.27 -21.29
C ALA A 21 24.98 -19.65 -21.93
N PRO A 22 23.95 -19.98 -21.14
CA PRO A 22 22.65 -20.34 -21.68
C PRO A 22 22.17 -19.25 -22.63
N TYR A 23 21.55 -19.66 -23.75
CA TYR A 23 20.97 -18.73 -24.71
C TYR A 23 19.89 -17.88 -24.03
N CYS A 24 20.25 -16.67 -23.61
CA CYS A 24 19.30 -15.69 -23.11
C CYS A 24 18.47 -15.14 -24.27
N ARG A 25 17.16 -15.05 -24.09
CA ARG A 25 16.29 -14.37 -25.08
C ARG A 25 16.69 -12.89 -25.17
N PRO A 26 16.65 -12.26 -26.35
CA PRO A 26 16.91 -10.82 -26.47
C PRO A 26 15.82 -10.05 -25.72
N TRP A 27 16.26 -9.11 -24.89
CA TRP A 27 15.38 -8.26 -24.09
C TRP A 27 14.79 -7.16 -24.96
N LYS A 28 13.51 -6.86 -24.76
CA LYS A 28 12.77 -5.95 -25.66
C LYS A 28 13.25 -4.50 -25.54
N HIS A 29 13.47 -4.05 -24.29
CA HIS A 29 13.81 -2.65 -24.00
C HIS A 29 15.23 -2.44 -23.44
N LEU A 30 15.88 -3.52 -22.97
CA LEU A 30 17.20 -3.46 -22.34
C LEU A 30 18.24 -4.17 -23.19
N GLU A 31 19.24 -3.45 -23.71
CA GLU A 31 20.34 -4.10 -24.44
C GLU A 31 21.21 -4.96 -23.49
N ASN A 32 21.39 -4.51 -22.25
CA ASN A 32 22.17 -5.21 -21.22
C ASN A 32 21.45 -5.20 -19.86
N PRO A 33 20.55 -6.18 -19.59
CA PRO A 33 19.80 -6.27 -18.32
C PRO A 33 20.70 -6.51 -17.10
N ALA A 34 21.91 -7.02 -17.31
CA ALA A 34 22.90 -7.26 -16.27
C ALA A 34 23.75 -6.01 -15.95
N SER A 35 23.56 -4.90 -16.68
CA SER A 35 24.24 -3.63 -16.36
C SER A 35 23.89 -3.18 -14.94
N GLU A 36 24.91 -2.74 -14.21
CA GLU A 36 24.76 -2.22 -12.84
C GLU A 36 23.77 -1.04 -12.78
N GLU A 37 23.64 -0.29 -13.88
CA GLU A 37 22.70 0.82 -14.05
C GLU A 37 21.25 0.43 -13.72
N TRP A 38 20.82 -0.77 -14.13
CA TRP A 38 19.43 -1.21 -13.99
C TRP A 38 19.20 -2.01 -12.72
N SER A 39 20.24 -2.60 -12.13
CA SER A 39 20.15 -3.42 -10.92
C SER A 39 19.10 -4.55 -11.01
N ARG A 40 18.77 -5.02 -12.23
CA ARG A 40 17.75 -6.05 -12.49
C ARG A 40 18.32 -7.46 -12.59
N GLY A 41 19.58 -7.60 -12.95
CA GLY A 41 20.21 -8.91 -13.13
C GLY A 41 19.62 -9.70 -14.33
N PRO A 42 20.18 -10.87 -14.63
CA PRO A 42 19.88 -11.59 -15.88
C PRO A 42 18.63 -12.48 -15.83
N LYS A 43 17.81 -12.42 -14.77
CA LYS A 43 16.69 -13.35 -14.58
C LYS A 43 15.53 -13.01 -15.52
N GLU A 44 15.11 -13.98 -16.32
CA GLU A 44 13.96 -13.80 -17.23
C GLU A 44 12.61 -14.00 -16.52
N LEU A 45 12.59 -14.65 -15.34
CA LEU A 45 11.38 -14.92 -14.58
C LEU A 45 11.44 -14.23 -13.22
N TYR A 46 10.41 -13.44 -12.92
CA TYR A 46 10.26 -12.73 -11.66
C TYR A 46 8.90 -13.02 -11.02
N ARG A 47 8.90 -13.15 -9.67
CA ARG A 47 7.67 -13.39 -8.89
C ARG A 47 7.01 -12.10 -8.40
N TYR A 48 7.71 -10.98 -8.48
CA TYR A 48 7.26 -9.69 -8.00
C TYR A 48 7.98 -8.56 -8.77
N PRO A 49 7.37 -7.36 -8.88
CA PRO A 49 7.98 -6.19 -9.52
C PRO A 49 9.25 -5.70 -8.83
N ASN A 50 10.21 -5.21 -9.62
CA ASN A 50 11.26 -4.35 -9.09
C ASN A 50 10.76 -2.89 -9.05
N LEU A 51 11.34 -2.10 -8.16
CA LEU A 51 11.02 -0.67 -8.09
C LEU A 51 11.54 0.03 -9.35
N GLY A 52 10.72 0.91 -9.91
CA GLY A 52 10.99 1.61 -11.17
C GLY A 52 10.58 0.84 -12.43
N ASP A 53 9.91 -0.30 -12.30
CA ASP A 53 9.35 -0.99 -13.47
C ASP A 53 7.98 -0.42 -13.83
N PHE A 54 7.78 -0.11 -15.12
CA PHE A 54 6.45 0.04 -15.68
C PHE A 54 5.80 -1.34 -15.83
N VAL A 55 4.55 -1.45 -15.37
CA VAL A 55 3.77 -2.68 -15.41
C VAL A 55 2.36 -2.41 -15.92
N VAL A 56 1.78 -3.41 -16.57
CA VAL A 56 0.32 -3.50 -16.74
C VAL A 56 -0.25 -4.17 -15.51
N LEU A 57 -1.22 -3.53 -14.86
CA LEU A 57 -1.87 -3.96 -13.63
C LEU A 57 -3.34 -4.26 -13.90
N SER A 58 -3.86 -5.38 -13.38
CA SER A 58 -5.29 -5.70 -13.37
C SER A 58 -5.74 -6.08 -11.97
N LEU A 59 -6.85 -5.50 -11.52
CA LEU A 59 -7.49 -5.86 -10.27
C LEU A 59 -7.96 -7.33 -10.31
N ASP A 60 -7.69 -8.08 -9.24
CA ASP A 60 -8.30 -9.39 -8.97
C ASP A 60 -9.31 -9.22 -7.82
N PRO A 61 -10.58 -8.90 -8.13
CA PRO A 61 -11.56 -8.58 -7.11
C PRO A 61 -11.90 -9.79 -6.24
N ILE A 62 -11.87 -11.02 -6.80
CA ILE A 62 -12.17 -12.24 -6.05
C ILE A 62 -11.05 -12.57 -5.07
N ALA A 63 -9.78 -12.49 -5.51
CA ALA A 63 -8.65 -12.71 -4.63
C ALA A 63 -8.60 -11.68 -3.49
N SER A 64 -8.99 -10.44 -3.77
CA SER A 64 -9.05 -9.36 -2.78
C SER A 64 -9.98 -9.70 -1.61
N VAL A 65 -11.16 -10.25 -1.90
CA VAL A 65 -12.13 -10.73 -0.89
C VAL A 65 -11.97 -12.22 -0.54
N GLY A 66 -10.82 -12.82 -0.87
CA GLY A 66 -10.60 -14.27 -0.70
C GLY A 66 -10.80 -14.78 0.73
N HIS A 67 -10.59 -13.90 1.71
CA HIS A 67 -10.68 -14.12 3.16
C HIS A 67 -12.09 -13.89 3.75
N LEU A 68 -13.07 -13.54 2.91
CA LEU A 68 -14.46 -13.25 3.29
C LEU A 68 -15.43 -14.36 2.84
N ASP A 69 -16.73 -14.12 3.02
CA ASP A 69 -17.80 -15.08 2.71
C ASP A 69 -18.01 -15.31 1.19
N ALA A 70 -18.82 -16.32 0.86
CA ALA A 70 -19.11 -16.66 -0.54
C ALA A 70 -19.90 -15.56 -1.27
N ILE A 71 -20.75 -14.82 -0.53
CA ILE A 71 -21.56 -13.72 -1.07
C ILE A 71 -20.63 -12.58 -1.52
N ALA A 72 -19.62 -12.22 -0.73
CA ALA A 72 -18.62 -11.22 -1.08
C ALA A 72 -17.86 -11.63 -2.35
N LYS A 73 -17.45 -12.90 -2.45
CA LYS A 73 -16.76 -13.43 -3.64
C LYS A 73 -17.63 -13.35 -4.90
N GLN A 74 -18.93 -13.65 -4.77
CA GLN A 74 -19.88 -13.55 -5.87
C GLN A 74 -20.11 -12.10 -6.30
N ALA A 75 -20.27 -11.17 -5.34
CA ALA A 75 -20.41 -9.75 -5.63
C ALA A 75 -19.13 -9.18 -6.28
N ALA A 76 -17.96 -9.53 -5.74
CA ALA A 76 -16.67 -9.08 -6.27
C ALA A 76 -16.42 -9.62 -7.70
N ALA A 77 -16.93 -10.81 -8.03
CA ALA A 77 -16.85 -11.35 -9.38
C ALA A 77 -17.60 -10.49 -10.43
N GLN A 78 -18.49 -9.58 -10.02
CA GLN A 78 -19.19 -8.64 -10.91
C GLN A 78 -18.37 -7.38 -11.20
N ILE A 79 -17.27 -7.13 -10.49
CA ILE A 79 -16.39 -5.97 -10.76
C ILE A 79 -15.61 -6.26 -12.05
N GLU A 80 -15.63 -5.29 -12.97
CA GLU A 80 -14.92 -5.37 -14.25
C GLU A 80 -13.40 -5.45 -14.03
N ARG A 81 -12.73 -6.34 -14.75
CA ARG A 81 -11.27 -6.51 -14.70
C ARG A 81 -10.61 -5.68 -15.80
N ARG A 82 -10.40 -4.40 -15.52
CA ARG A 82 -9.68 -3.49 -16.41
C ARG A 82 -8.17 -3.59 -16.22
N LYS A 83 -7.42 -3.22 -17.27
CA LYS A 83 -5.96 -3.16 -17.27
C LYS A 83 -5.52 -1.70 -17.25
N TYR A 84 -4.56 -1.40 -16.40
CA TYR A 84 -4.01 -0.07 -16.17
C TYR A 84 -2.50 -0.12 -16.33
N VAL A 85 -1.87 0.99 -16.71
CA VAL A 85 -0.40 1.11 -16.65
C VAL A 85 -0.04 1.79 -15.35
N ALA A 86 0.98 1.28 -14.68
CA ALA A 86 1.48 1.87 -13.46
C ALA A 86 3.00 1.73 -13.33
N LEU A 87 3.59 2.62 -12.54
CA LEU A 87 4.97 2.57 -12.10
C LEU A 87 5.03 2.05 -10.67
N CYS A 88 5.81 0.99 -10.47
CA CYS A 88 6.10 0.45 -9.14
C CYS A 88 7.09 1.37 -8.42
N ILE A 89 6.67 2.11 -7.39
CA ILE A 89 7.56 3.10 -6.74
C ILE A 89 8.01 2.71 -5.34
N GLN A 90 7.25 1.90 -4.61
CA GLN A 90 7.58 1.51 -3.24
C GLN A 90 7.06 0.11 -2.92
N THR A 91 7.72 -0.59 -2.00
CA THR A 91 7.27 -1.86 -1.43
C THR A 91 7.34 -1.80 0.08
N HIS A 92 6.41 -2.50 0.75
CA HIS A 92 6.35 -2.54 2.21
C HIS A 92 6.74 -3.93 2.73
N GLY A 93 8.00 -4.10 3.10
CA GLY A 93 8.53 -5.38 3.60
C GLY A 93 9.38 -6.12 2.59
N LEU A 94 9.75 -7.36 2.91
CA LEU A 94 10.64 -8.17 2.07
C LEU A 94 9.86 -9.03 1.08
N PRO A 95 10.21 -9.02 -0.21
CA PRO A 95 9.58 -9.85 -1.22
C PRO A 95 10.12 -11.28 -1.14
N LEU A 96 9.45 -12.11 -0.33
CA LEU A 96 9.78 -13.51 -0.12
C LEU A 96 8.93 -14.44 -1.00
N PRO A 97 9.51 -15.41 -1.73
CA PRO A 97 8.76 -16.32 -2.60
C PRO A 97 7.72 -17.20 -1.89
N THR A 98 7.75 -17.27 -0.56
CA THR A 98 6.82 -18.00 0.29
C THR A 98 5.54 -17.23 0.61
N LYS A 99 5.54 -15.89 0.43
CA LYS A 99 4.34 -15.08 0.64
C LYS A 99 3.41 -15.19 -0.57
N PRO A 100 2.09 -15.28 -0.37
CA PRO A 100 1.14 -15.32 -1.48
C PRO A 100 1.03 -13.97 -2.20
N THR A 101 1.21 -12.88 -1.46
CA THR A 101 1.15 -11.51 -1.98
C THR A 101 2.21 -10.61 -1.34
N HIS A 102 2.53 -9.52 -2.04
CA HIS A 102 3.48 -8.50 -1.63
C HIS A 102 2.86 -7.11 -1.72
N PRO A 103 2.94 -6.27 -0.68
CA PRO A 103 2.42 -4.91 -0.75
C PRO A 103 3.36 -3.97 -1.52
N TYR A 104 2.78 -3.21 -2.42
CA TYR A 104 3.45 -2.22 -3.26
C TYR A 104 2.60 -0.96 -3.38
N ASP A 105 3.26 0.19 -3.50
CA ASP A 105 2.61 1.44 -3.91
C ASP A 105 2.88 1.69 -5.38
N PHE A 106 1.81 2.01 -6.09
CA PHE A 106 1.83 2.28 -7.53
C PHE A 106 1.42 3.72 -7.83
N LEU A 107 2.18 4.38 -8.70
CA LEU A 107 1.73 5.59 -9.41
C LEU A 107 1.14 5.16 -10.75
N PHE A 108 -0.09 5.57 -11.02
CA PHE A 108 -0.76 5.17 -12.25
C PHE A 108 -0.40 6.13 -13.39
N VAL A 109 -0.27 5.57 -14.59
CA VAL A 109 -0.11 6.35 -15.81
C VAL A 109 -1.48 6.69 -16.34
N ARG A 110 -1.66 7.95 -16.74
CA ARG A 110 -2.83 8.46 -17.44
C ARG A 110 -2.41 9.16 -18.72
N ARG A 111 -3.37 9.31 -19.63
CA ARG A 111 -3.24 10.21 -20.78
C ARG A 111 -3.83 11.57 -20.46
N GLY A 112 -3.12 12.64 -20.82
CA GLY A 112 -3.48 14.01 -20.46
C GLY A 112 -3.24 14.33 -18.98
N ARG A 113 -3.24 15.63 -18.66
CA ARG A 113 -3.11 16.11 -17.29
C ARG A 113 -4.30 15.66 -16.43
N PRO A 114 -4.08 15.39 -15.13
CA PRO A 114 -5.18 14.99 -14.25
C PRO A 114 -6.11 16.16 -13.94
N THR A 115 -7.38 15.82 -13.76
CA THR A 115 -8.35 16.73 -13.14
C THR A 115 -8.11 16.74 -11.62
N PRO A 116 -7.97 17.91 -10.97
CA PRO A 116 -7.88 18.00 -9.52
C PRO A 116 -9.05 17.29 -8.83
N ARG A 117 -8.77 16.40 -7.86
CA ARG A 117 -9.80 15.63 -7.16
C ARG A 117 -10.13 16.22 -5.80
N LEU A 118 -9.11 16.63 -5.06
CA LEU A 118 -9.27 17.35 -3.80
C LEU A 118 -9.02 18.85 -4.01
N PRO A 119 -10.05 19.71 -3.90
CA PRO A 119 -9.89 21.17 -4.03
C PRO A 119 -8.80 21.71 -3.08
N ASP A 120 -8.10 22.76 -3.51
CA ASP A 120 -7.02 23.44 -2.78
C ASP A 120 -5.76 22.61 -2.48
N VAL A 121 -5.81 21.30 -2.71
CA VAL A 121 -4.67 20.38 -2.54
C VAL A 121 -4.13 19.95 -3.89
N ASP A 122 -5.01 19.41 -4.74
CA ASP A 122 -4.65 18.99 -6.08
C ASP A 122 -4.67 20.19 -7.03
N THR A 123 -3.76 20.16 -7.99
CA THR A 123 -3.72 21.05 -9.15
C THR A 123 -3.61 20.20 -10.41
N GLU A 124 -3.86 20.78 -11.58
CA GLU A 124 -3.62 20.09 -12.87
C GLU A 124 -2.15 19.69 -13.06
N ASP A 125 -1.27 20.33 -12.29
CA ASP A 125 0.16 20.04 -12.24
C ASP A 125 0.55 19.01 -11.17
N SER A 126 -0.42 18.38 -10.49
CA SER A 126 -0.20 17.27 -9.56
C SER A 126 0.06 15.96 -10.32
N CYS A 127 1.02 16.00 -11.24
CA CYS A 127 1.46 14.90 -12.08
C CYS A 127 2.91 15.07 -12.54
N LEU A 128 3.51 14.02 -13.10
CA LEU A 128 4.81 14.09 -13.76
C LEU A 128 4.67 13.63 -15.21
N ALA A 129 5.07 14.46 -16.17
CA ALA A 129 5.11 14.06 -17.58
C ALA A 129 6.04 12.86 -17.77
N ILE A 130 5.76 11.97 -18.74
CA ILE A 130 6.58 10.81 -19.07
C ILE A 130 6.98 10.89 -20.55
N SER A 131 8.26 10.68 -20.85
CA SER A 131 8.77 10.64 -22.23
C SER A 131 7.96 9.66 -23.10
N PRO A 132 7.51 10.04 -24.31
CA PRO A 132 8.02 11.15 -25.14
C PRO A 132 7.44 12.53 -24.83
N ASN A 133 6.53 12.66 -23.86
CA ASN A 133 5.99 13.96 -23.47
C ASN A 133 7.05 14.81 -22.75
N GLU A 134 7.44 15.93 -23.37
CA GLU A 134 8.41 16.88 -22.82
C GLU A 134 7.75 18.12 -22.17
N THR A 135 6.44 18.10 -21.99
CA THR A 135 5.71 19.19 -21.35
C THR A 135 6.23 19.39 -19.93
N SER A 136 6.77 20.57 -19.64
CA SER A 136 7.20 20.95 -18.29
C SER A 136 5.98 21.07 -17.36
N VAL A 137 6.04 20.37 -16.22
CA VAL A 137 5.05 20.44 -15.15
C VAL A 137 5.79 20.86 -13.88
N LEU A 138 5.47 22.01 -13.31
CA LEU A 138 6.17 22.60 -12.13
C LEU A 138 7.70 22.65 -12.26
N ASP A 139 8.20 22.95 -13.46
CA ASP A 139 9.64 22.94 -13.78
C ASP A 139 10.33 21.59 -13.53
N GLN A 140 9.56 20.50 -13.40
CA GLN A 140 10.08 19.15 -13.26
C GLN A 140 10.39 18.56 -14.63
N PRO A 141 11.56 17.92 -14.81
CA PRO A 141 11.84 17.18 -16.02
C PRO A 141 10.91 15.97 -16.13
N ALA A 142 10.49 15.68 -17.36
CA ALA A 142 9.73 14.48 -17.68
C ALA A 142 10.46 13.21 -17.23
N VAL A 143 9.69 12.23 -16.77
CA VAL A 143 10.18 10.90 -16.40
C VAL A 143 10.75 10.20 -17.61
N ARG A 144 11.97 9.66 -17.48
CA ARG A 144 12.69 9.01 -18.58
C ARG A 144 12.86 7.51 -18.32
N PRO A 145 11.94 6.66 -18.82
CA PRO A 145 12.22 5.23 -18.94
C PRO A 145 13.36 4.99 -19.94
N VAL A 146 13.92 3.77 -19.93
CA VAL A 146 15.02 3.38 -20.83
C VAL A 146 14.68 3.61 -22.31
N GLN A 147 13.41 3.46 -22.65
CA GLN A 147 12.82 3.84 -23.93
C GLN A 147 11.55 4.66 -23.66
N PRO A 148 11.19 5.61 -24.54
CA PRO A 148 9.93 6.34 -24.41
C PRO A 148 8.73 5.40 -24.35
N LEU A 149 7.68 5.80 -23.64
CA LEU A 149 6.41 5.07 -23.68
C LEU A 149 5.85 5.03 -25.11
N PRO A 150 5.12 3.96 -25.50
CA PRO A 150 4.54 3.86 -26.83
C PRO A 150 3.34 4.79 -27.04
N TRP A 151 2.89 5.49 -26.00
CA TRP A 151 1.78 6.45 -26.04
C TRP A 151 2.27 7.88 -25.80
N ASP A 152 1.70 8.82 -26.55
CA ASP A 152 1.95 10.26 -26.36
C ASP A 152 1.16 10.83 -25.17
N ASP A 153 1.60 12.00 -24.69
CA ASP A 153 0.90 12.80 -23.67
C ASP A 153 0.57 12.01 -22.39
N CYS A 154 1.53 11.21 -21.91
CA CYS A 154 1.40 10.42 -20.69
C CYS A 154 1.94 11.13 -19.46
N TYR A 155 1.29 10.90 -18.32
CA TYR A 155 1.69 11.44 -17.02
C TYR A 155 1.54 10.40 -15.91
N LEU A 156 2.39 10.45 -14.89
CA LEU A 156 2.16 9.79 -13.60
C LEU A 156 1.19 10.63 -12.78
N ASP A 157 0.05 10.06 -12.40
CA ASP A 157 -0.97 10.74 -11.60
C ASP A 157 -0.57 10.77 -10.12
N MET A 158 -0.45 11.98 -9.56
CA MET A 158 -0.13 12.21 -8.15
C MET A 158 -1.25 12.97 -7.43
N THR A 159 -2.45 13.01 -8.00
CA THR A 159 -3.62 13.59 -7.32
C THR A 159 -4.04 12.77 -6.10
N TYR A 160 -4.81 13.37 -5.20
CA TYR A 160 -5.20 12.79 -3.91
C TYR A 160 -5.83 11.40 -4.01
N GLY A 161 -5.10 10.37 -3.58
CA GLY A 161 -5.47 8.95 -3.72
C GLY A 161 -4.43 8.13 -4.47
N PHE A 162 -3.46 8.80 -5.09
CA PHE A 162 -2.22 8.20 -5.57
C PHE A 162 -1.00 8.69 -4.75
N PRO A 163 0.06 7.88 -4.62
CA PRO A 163 0.15 6.49 -5.05
C PRO A 163 -0.84 5.60 -4.29
N ARG A 164 -1.24 4.49 -4.90
CA ARG A 164 -2.25 3.58 -4.32
C ARG A 164 -1.60 2.26 -3.88
N PRO A 165 -1.75 1.85 -2.60
CA PRO A 165 -1.25 0.57 -2.14
C PRO A 165 -2.05 -0.58 -2.75
N CYS A 166 -1.35 -1.63 -3.16
CA CYS A 166 -1.89 -2.85 -3.74
C CYS A 166 -1.10 -4.07 -3.26
N ARG A 167 -1.75 -5.23 -3.21
CA ARG A 167 -1.11 -6.53 -2.94
C ARG A 167 -0.87 -7.29 -4.25
N VAL A 168 0.37 -7.37 -4.69
CA VAL A 168 0.75 -8.06 -5.92
C VAL A 168 0.90 -9.56 -5.66
N THR A 169 0.30 -10.40 -6.51
CA THR A 169 0.40 -11.86 -6.40
C THR A 169 1.81 -12.39 -6.66
N SER A 170 2.23 -13.44 -5.96
CA SER A 170 3.58 -14.02 -6.08
C SER A 170 3.68 -15.09 -7.17
N ILE A 171 3.25 -14.77 -8.39
CA ILE A 171 3.30 -15.69 -9.55
C ILE A 171 4.51 -15.39 -10.45
N GLU A 172 5.08 -16.40 -11.08
CA GLU A 172 6.16 -16.23 -12.05
C GLU A 172 5.66 -15.55 -13.32
N ARG A 173 6.42 -14.57 -13.81
CA ARG A 173 6.07 -13.71 -14.93
C ARG A 173 7.26 -13.54 -15.87
N ASP A 174 6.98 -13.45 -17.16
CA ASP A 174 7.99 -13.14 -18.17
C ASP A 174 8.46 -11.69 -18.02
N TYR A 175 9.72 -11.52 -17.65
CA TYR A 175 10.34 -10.23 -17.34
C TYR A 175 11.13 -9.64 -18.51
N VAL A 176 11.33 -10.42 -19.57
CA VAL A 176 12.03 -10.01 -20.80
C VAL A 176 11.49 -8.69 -21.43
N PRO A 177 10.17 -8.39 -21.39
CA PRO A 177 9.65 -7.16 -21.98
C PRO A 177 9.58 -5.97 -20.98
N VAL A 178 10.28 -6.01 -19.85
CA VAL A 178 10.22 -4.93 -18.86
C VAL A 178 10.72 -3.60 -19.41
N LEU A 179 10.01 -2.52 -19.08
CA LEU A 179 10.43 -1.15 -19.31
C LEU A 179 10.76 -0.46 -17.97
N PRO A 180 12.04 -0.39 -17.55
CA PRO A 180 12.42 0.25 -16.30
C PRO A 180 12.76 1.74 -16.45
N ILE A 181 12.79 2.44 -15.31
CA ILE A 181 13.48 3.72 -15.10
C ILE A 181 14.75 3.51 -14.25
N SER A 182 15.68 4.46 -14.34
CA SER A 182 16.94 4.41 -13.60
C SER A 182 16.74 4.64 -12.09
N VAL A 183 17.67 4.17 -11.26
CA VAL A 183 17.62 4.36 -9.80
C VAL A 183 17.53 5.84 -9.39
N PRO A 184 18.34 6.78 -9.95
CA PRO A 184 18.21 8.20 -9.65
C PRO A 184 16.81 8.75 -9.94
N GLU A 185 16.16 8.24 -10.99
CA GLU A 185 14.81 8.66 -11.36
C GLU A 185 13.76 8.17 -10.35
N ILE A 186 13.90 6.93 -9.86
CA ILE A 186 13.05 6.40 -8.79
C ILE A 186 13.16 7.29 -7.55
N LEU A 187 14.38 7.63 -7.13
CA LEU A 187 14.62 8.47 -5.95
C LEU A 187 14.00 9.87 -6.12
N ARG A 188 14.14 10.47 -7.30
CA ARG A 188 13.52 11.76 -7.62
C ARG A 188 12.00 11.71 -7.50
N ILE A 189 11.36 10.69 -8.09
CA ILE A 189 9.90 10.50 -8.02
C ILE A 189 9.46 10.26 -6.57
N GLN A 190 10.20 9.45 -5.81
CA GLN A 190 9.91 9.19 -4.40
C GLN A 190 10.01 10.45 -3.55
N ASP A 191 11.05 11.27 -3.72
CA ASP A 191 11.22 12.51 -2.96
C ASP A 191 10.04 13.47 -3.23
N HIS A 192 9.63 13.61 -4.49
CA HIS A 192 8.49 14.45 -4.86
C HIS A 192 7.15 13.91 -4.35
N THR A 193 6.94 12.59 -4.45
CA THR A 193 5.75 11.91 -3.90
C THR A 193 5.69 12.08 -2.39
N GLN A 194 6.83 11.94 -1.70
CA GLN A 194 6.92 12.07 -0.25
C GLN A 194 6.63 13.50 0.22
N GLU A 195 7.08 14.52 -0.52
CA GLU A 195 6.75 15.92 -0.26
C GLU A 195 5.23 16.14 -0.35
N HIS A 196 4.61 15.69 -1.45
CA HIS A 196 3.17 15.79 -1.67
C HIS A 196 2.36 15.07 -0.57
N LEU A 197 2.74 13.83 -0.24
CA LEU A 197 2.09 13.05 0.83
C LEU A 197 2.29 13.68 2.21
N SER A 198 3.44 14.29 2.48
CA SER A 198 3.70 14.99 3.75
C SER A 198 2.81 16.23 3.89
N ARG A 199 2.56 16.95 2.78
CA ARG A 199 1.62 18.07 2.72
C ARG A 199 0.19 17.60 3.01
N ILE A 200 -0.28 16.55 2.33
CA ILE A 200 -1.59 15.95 2.59
C ILE A 200 -1.72 15.50 4.05
N ALA A 201 -0.72 14.82 4.60
CA ALA A 201 -0.76 14.33 5.98
C ALA A 201 -0.83 15.49 7.00
N SER A 202 -0.22 16.63 6.67
CA SER A 202 -0.30 17.84 7.50
C SER A 202 -1.70 18.45 7.45
N LEU A 203 -2.27 18.62 6.25
CA LEU A 203 -3.64 19.12 6.07
C LEU A 203 -4.68 18.22 6.74
N ARG A 204 -4.53 16.90 6.61
CA ARG A 204 -5.39 15.92 7.29
C ARG A 204 -5.33 16.08 8.82
N ARG A 205 -4.15 16.35 9.38
CA ARG A 205 -4.00 16.60 10.83
C ARG A 205 -4.71 17.88 11.25
N GLU A 206 -4.71 18.91 10.40
CA GLU A 206 -5.38 20.19 10.67
C GLU A 206 -6.91 20.07 10.63
N HIS A 207 -7.45 19.27 9.71
CA HIS A 207 -8.90 19.11 9.52
C HIS A 207 -9.51 17.98 10.38
N GLY A 208 -8.70 17.07 10.92
CA GLY A 208 -9.14 15.97 11.77
C GLY A 208 -10.07 15.00 11.03
N ASP A 209 -11.16 14.60 11.69
CA ASP A 209 -12.11 13.60 11.19
C ASP A 209 -12.96 14.10 10.01
N ALA A 210 -13.03 15.41 9.79
CA ALA A 210 -13.75 15.99 8.66
C ALA A 210 -13.01 15.81 7.31
N TRP A 211 -11.78 15.30 7.33
CA TRP A 211 -10.99 15.10 6.12
C TRP A 211 -11.55 13.94 5.27
N PRO A 212 -11.94 14.18 4.00
CA PRO A 212 -12.54 13.14 3.18
C PRO A 212 -11.54 12.02 2.86
N GLN A 213 -12.01 10.77 2.84
CA GLN A 213 -11.19 9.69 2.31
C GLN A 213 -11.04 9.84 0.80
N SER A 214 -9.91 9.38 0.26
CA SER A 214 -9.63 9.46 -1.19
C SER A 214 -10.72 8.84 -2.06
N LEU A 215 -11.37 7.77 -1.57
CA LEU A 215 -12.44 7.07 -2.27
C LEU A 215 -13.80 7.78 -2.13
N ASP A 216 -13.99 8.65 -1.15
CA ASP A 216 -15.25 9.41 -0.99
C ASP A 216 -15.47 10.35 -2.17
N LEU A 217 -14.38 10.91 -2.72
CA LEU A 217 -14.39 11.83 -3.85
C LEU A 217 -14.67 11.15 -5.20
N VAL A 218 -14.65 9.81 -5.24
CA VAL A 218 -14.90 9.04 -6.46
C VAL A 218 -16.39 8.78 -6.59
N GLN A 219 -17.01 9.32 -7.65
CA GLN A 219 -18.42 9.05 -7.93
C GLN A 219 -18.54 7.69 -8.60
N LEU A 220 -19.28 6.77 -7.98
CA LEU A 220 -19.65 5.54 -8.67
C LEU A 220 -20.70 5.88 -9.73
N PRO A 221 -20.56 5.38 -10.97
CA PRO A 221 -21.64 5.35 -11.93
C PRO A 221 -22.90 4.86 -11.24
N THR A 222 -23.91 5.73 -11.12
CA THR A 222 -25.24 5.33 -10.69
C THR A 222 -25.66 4.28 -11.69
N SER A 223 -25.63 3.01 -11.29
CA SER A 223 -26.22 1.93 -12.08
C SER A 223 -27.65 2.35 -12.28
N SER A 224 -27.94 2.93 -13.46
CA SER A 224 -29.29 3.36 -13.78
C SER A 224 -30.14 2.14 -13.51
N PRO A 225 -31.13 2.23 -12.59
CA PRO A 225 -32.00 1.11 -12.33
C PRO A 225 -32.46 0.67 -13.71
N LEU A 226 -32.10 -0.56 -14.10
CA LEU A 226 -32.53 -1.13 -15.37
C LEU A 226 -33.99 -0.74 -15.46
N ASP A 227 -34.35 0.09 -16.44
CA ASP A 227 -35.73 0.25 -16.84
C ASP A 227 -36.11 -1.15 -17.31
N VAL A 228 -36.53 -1.98 -16.35
CA VAL A 228 -37.14 -3.27 -16.60
C VAL A 228 -38.29 -2.87 -17.50
N PRO A 229 -38.23 -3.17 -18.81
CA PRO A 229 -39.37 -2.93 -19.65
C PRO A 229 -40.43 -3.79 -19.00
N SER A 230 -41.39 -3.12 -18.35
CA SER A 230 -42.55 -3.74 -17.74
C SER A 230 -43.21 -4.51 -18.87
N SER A 231 -42.86 -5.79 -18.97
CA SER A 231 -43.39 -6.67 -19.99
C SER A 231 -44.85 -6.81 -19.63
N LYS A 232 -45.69 -6.01 -20.27
CA LYS A 232 -47.12 -6.23 -20.34
C LYS A 232 -47.29 -7.69 -20.70
N ASN A 233 -47.78 -8.44 -19.71
CA ASN A 233 -48.21 -9.82 -19.84
C ASN A 233 -49.24 -9.91 -20.96
N GLU A 234 -48.79 -10.22 -22.18
CA GLU A 234 -49.67 -10.72 -23.23
C GLU A 234 -49.63 -12.26 -23.13
N SER A 235 -50.64 -12.74 -22.41
CA SER A 235 -51.00 -14.14 -22.22
C SER A 235 -51.12 -14.89 -23.54
N MET A 236 -50.33 -15.96 -23.72
CA MET A 236 -50.56 -17.03 -24.70
C MET A 236 -49.96 -18.35 -24.18
N PRO A 237 -50.38 -19.52 -24.71
CA PRO A 237 -50.82 -20.64 -23.90
C PRO A 237 -49.80 -21.78 -23.83
N VAL A 238 -50.00 -22.57 -22.78
CA VAL A 238 -49.45 -23.89 -22.50
C VAL A 238 -49.30 -24.74 -23.78
N GLN A 239 -48.05 -25.04 -24.16
CA GLN A 239 -47.73 -26.24 -24.91
C GLN A 239 -46.79 -27.11 -24.10
N ALA A 240 -47.28 -28.33 -23.85
CA ALA A 240 -46.61 -29.40 -23.17
C ALA A 240 -45.67 -30.17 -24.12
N ALA A 241 -44.71 -30.85 -23.47
CA ALA A 241 -43.92 -31.98 -23.95
C ALA A 241 -42.76 -31.70 -24.92
N ALA A 242 -41.53 -31.86 -24.43
CA ALA A 242 -40.75 -33.07 -24.71
C ALA A 242 -39.42 -33.05 -23.92
N SER A 243 -39.22 -34.13 -23.18
CA SER A 243 -38.07 -34.50 -22.38
C SER A 243 -36.77 -34.52 -23.19
N ARG A 244 -35.67 -33.99 -22.65
CA ARG A 244 -34.32 -34.28 -23.17
C ARG A 244 -33.25 -34.29 -22.05
N SER A 245 -32.96 -35.53 -21.66
CA SER A 245 -31.72 -36.11 -21.14
C SER A 245 -30.66 -35.21 -20.51
N GLU A 246 -30.56 -35.38 -19.19
CA GLU A 246 -29.44 -35.12 -18.31
C GLU A 246 -28.29 -36.12 -18.58
N PRO A 247 -27.02 -35.69 -18.71
CA PRO A 247 -25.89 -36.62 -18.77
C PRO A 247 -25.43 -37.00 -17.36
N GLU A 248 -25.52 -38.31 -17.08
CA GLU A 248 -24.99 -39.01 -15.91
C GLU A 248 -23.49 -38.73 -15.73
N LEU A 249 -23.12 -38.27 -14.52
CA LEU A 249 -21.74 -38.30 -14.03
C LEU A 249 -21.49 -39.63 -13.28
N PRO A 250 -20.33 -40.28 -13.47
CA PRO A 250 -20.04 -41.56 -12.85
C PRO A 250 -19.71 -41.42 -11.35
N PRO A 251 -20.08 -42.42 -10.53
CA PRO A 251 -19.75 -42.47 -9.11
C PRO A 251 -18.32 -42.99 -8.94
N ASN A 252 -17.45 -42.21 -8.31
CA ASN A 252 -16.12 -42.68 -7.91
C ASN A 252 -16.15 -43.06 -6.42
N LEU A 253 -16.32 -44.37 -6.20
CA LEU A 253 -16.16 -45.09 -4.95
C LEU A 253 -14.72 -45.58 -4.83
N GLY A 254 -14.11 -45.38 -3.66
CA GLY A 254 -13.12 -46.33 -3.12
C GLY A 254 -11.73 -45.78 -2.82
N ALA A 255 -11.41 -45.76 -1.52
CA ALA A 255 -10.13 -46.09 -0.86
C ALA A 255 -10.04 -45.28 0.46
N GLU A 256 -10.73 -45.69 1.53
CA GLU A 256 -10.15 -46.48 2.63
C GLU A 256 -8.67 -46.90 2.44
N THR A 257 -7.74 -46.33 3.23
CA THR A 257 -6.67 -47.09 3.91
C THR A 257 -5.99 -46.26 5.02
N GLU A 258 -5.89 -46.87 6.20
CA GLU A 258 -4.83 -46.76 7.24
C GLU A 258 -4.64 -45.40 7.95
N ARG A 259 -5.11 -45.18 9.18
CA ARG A 259 -4.67 -45.78 10.47
C ARG A 259 -3.15 -46.03 10.53
N ASP A 260 -2.44 -45.01 11.00
CA ASP A 260 -1.16 -45.19 11.69
C ASP A 260 -1.25 -44.61 13.10
N ALA A 261 -1.33 -45.52 14.07
CA ALA A 261 -1.20 -45.25 15.48
C ALA A 261 0.25 -45.55 15.88
N ASN A 262 1.11 -44.54 15.86
CA ASN A 262 2.44 -44.61 16.46
C ASN A 262 2.50 -43.67 17.67
N ALA A 263 1.99 -44.20 18.78
CA ALA A 263 2.31 -43.74 20.12
C ALA A 263 3.74 -44.18 20.46
N ALA A 264 4.73 -43.37 20.07
CA ALA A 264 6.07 -43.46 20.62
C ALA A 264 6.16 -42.44 21.77
N ALA A 265 6.29 -42.96 22.98
CA ALA A 265 6.60 -42.19 24.17
C ALA A 265 7.96 -41.51 23.98
N ASP A 266 7.95 -40.18 23.88
CA ASP A 266 9.17 -39.38 23.86
C ASP A 266 9.57 -39.04 25.30
N ASP A 267 10.75 -39.50 25.63
CA ASP A 267 11.38 -39.52 26.94
C ASP A 267 11.83 -38.09 27.29
N VAL A 268 11.09 -37.42 28.18
CA VAL A 268 11.38 -36.06 28.61
C VAL A 268 12.58 -36.12 29.55
N SER A 269 13.78 -35.91 29.01
CA SER A 269 14.99 -35.65 29.78
C SER A 269 14.81 -34.36 30.58
N ILE A 270 14.44 -34.53 31.86
CA ILE A 270 14.46 -33.48 32.89
C ILE A 270 15.94 -33.16 33.15
N ILE A 271 16.41 -32.06 32.60
CA ILE A 271 17.71 -31.49 32.97
C ILE A 271 17.48 -30.72 34.26
N GLU A 272 17.65 -31.43 35.38
CA GLU A 272 17.74 -30.87 36.72
C GLU A 272 18.94 -29.90 36.74
N SER A 273 18.63 -28.61 36.77
CA SER A 273 19.63 -27.55 36.85
C SER A 273 20.06 -27.47 38.30
N GLU A 274 21.25 -27.98 38.58
CA GLU A 274 21.88 -28.04 39.89
C GLU A 274 22.12 -26.62 40.42
N ASP A 275 21.44 -26.29 41.53
CA ASP A 275 21.57 -25.03 42.29
C ASP A 275 22.97 -24.93 42.92
N GLY A 276 23.95 -24.57 42.10
CA GLY A 276 25.28 -24.14 42.53
C GLY A 276 25.25 -22.73 43.08
N ASN A 277 24.83 -22.61 44.34
CA ASN A 277 24.90 -21.40 45.15
C ASN A 277 26.36 -21.01 45.47
N ASP A 278 27.05 -20.39 44.52
CA ASP A 278 28.28 -19.64 44.78
C ASP A 278 27.97 -18.14 44.79
N GLY A 279 27.92 -17.58 46.00
CA GLY A 279 27.65 -16.18 46.30
C GLY A 279 28.77 -15.24 45.84
N VAL A 280 28.93 -15.11 44.53
CA VAL A 280 29.70 -14.01 43.92
C VAL A 280 28.74 -12.84 43.78
N GLN A 281 29.01 -11.77 44.52
CA GLN A 281 28.39 -10.45 44.34
C GLN A 281 28.52 -10.08 42.86
N GLN A 282 27.45 -10.30 42.09
CA GLN A 282 27.32 -9.70 40.77
C GLN A 282 27.21 -8.19 41.01
N ASP A 283 28.32 -7.50 40.80
CA ASP A 283 28.29 -6.10 40.43
C ASP A 283 27.19 -5.95 39.37
N GLU A 284 26.16 -5.17 39.70
CA GLU A 284 25.09 -4.76 38.78
C GLU A 284 25.75 -4.08 37.58
N ARG A 285 26.13 -4.89 36.59
CA ARG A 285 26.70 -4.42 35.35
C ARG A 285 25.57 -3.70 34.64
N ALA A 286 25.67 -2.37 34.63
CA ALA A 286 24.71 -1.50 33.96
C ALA A 286 24.41 -2.08 32.57
N PRO A 287 23.13 -2.18 32.17
CA PRO A 287 22.74 -2.78 30.91
C PRO A 287 23.53 -2.12 29.77
N GLU A 288 24.24 -2.94 29.00
CA GLU A 288 25.01 -2.48 27.85
C GLU A 288 24.02 -1.85 26.86
N PRO A 289 24.20 -0.59 26.44
CA PRO A 289 23.24 0.15 25.62
C PRO A 289 23.07 -0.39 24.18
N GLY A 290 23.58 -1.59 23.87
CA GLY A 290 23.48 -2.22 22.55
C GLY A 290 22.31 -3.19 22.39
N ASP A 291 21.79 -3.78 23.48
CA ASP A 291 20.84 -4.90 23.40
C ASP A 291 19.45 -4.46 22.87
N GLU A 292 19.02 -3.22 23.17
CA GLU A 292 17.73 -2.68 22.71
C GLU A 292 17.73 -2.37 21.21
N GLU A 293 18.84 -1.90 20.64
CA GLU A 293 18.94 -1.58 19.21
C GLU A 293 18.93 -2.85 18.36
N GLU A 294 19.63 -3.90 18.81
CA GLU A 294 19.63 -5.21 18.15
C GLU A 294 18.25 -5.86 18.18
N LEU A 295 17.57 -5.84 19.34
CA LEU A 295 16.20 -6.35 19.45
C LEU A 295 15.22 -5.58 18.56
N ASN A 296 15.30 -4.24 18.52
CA ASN A 296 14.47 -3.43 17.64
C ASN A 296 14.74 -3.71 16.15
N MET A 297 16.00 -3.92 15.75
CA MET A 297 16.35 -4.31 14.39
C MET A 297 15.80 -5.70 14.04
N MET A 298 15.90 -6.66 14.96
CA MET A 298 15.35 -8.01 14.78
C MET A 298 13.82 -7.98 14.65
N LEU A 299 13.12 -7.22 15.50
CA LEU A 299 11.66 -7.04 15.42
C LEU A 299 11.24 -6.32 14.13
N ALA A 300 12.01 -5.32 13.68
CA ALA A 300 11.75 -4.64 12.41
C ALA A 300 11.93 -5.60 11.22
N PHE A 301 12.98 -6.43 11.25
CA PHE A 301 13.22 -7.44 10.23
C PHE A 301 12.11 -8.51 10.20
N GLU A 302 11.67 -8.99 11.35
CA GLU A 302 10.53 -9.91 11.47
C GLU A 302 9.25 -9.28 10.91
N SER A 303 8.96 -8.03 11.28
CA SER A 303 7.84 -7.27 10.73
C SER A 303 7.91 -7.16 9.20
N MET A 304 9.08 -6.85 8.64
CA MET A 304 9.27 -6.83 7.17
C MET A 304 9.10 -8.21 6.52
N MET A 305 9.57 -9.28 7.16
CA MET A 305 9.41 -10.65 6.68
C MET A 305 7.97 -11.13 6.75
N ASN A 306 7.15 -10.63 7.68
CA ASN A 306 5.76 -11.07 7.84
C ASN A 306 4.75 -10.10 7.22
N ASN A 307 5.18 -8.92 6.76
CA ASN A 307 4.30 -7.96 6.13
C ASN A 307 3.75 -8.50 4.79
N VAL A 308 2.43 -8.68 4.73
CA VAL A 308 1.65 -9.09 3.54
C VAL A 308 0.77 -7.96 2.99
N GLY A 309 0.85 -6.76 3.58
CA GLY A 309 -0.02 -5.62 3.28
C GLY A 309 -1.29 -5.59 4.12
N ASP A 310 -2.11 -4.55 3.93
CA ASP A 310 -3.46 -4.51 4.49
C ASP A 310 -4.36 -5.46 3.68
N PHE A 311 -5.21 -6.24 4.35
CA PHE A 311 -6.19 -7.09 3.67
C PHE A 311 -7.23 -6.28 2.88
N ARG A 312 -7.43 -5.01 3.23
CA ARG A 312 -8.26 -4.04 2.50
C ARG A 312 -7.56 -3.47 1.27
N ASP A 313 -6.25 -3.64 1.13
CA ASP A 313 -5.56 -3.31 -0.11
C ASP A 313 -5.97 -4.29 -1.22
N PRO A 314 -6.30 -3.78 -2.43
CA PRO A 314 -6.71 -4.61 -3.55
C PRO A 314 -5.58 -5.57 -3.96
N VAL A 315 -5.95 -6.82 -4.26
CA VAL A 315 -5.04 -7.79 -4.88
C VAL A 315 -4.99 -7.53 -6.38
N VAL A 316 -3.78 -7.46 -6.92
CA VAL A 316 -3.55 -7.15 -8.33
C VAL A 316 -2.64 -8.18 -8.99
N ASN A 317 -2.93 -8.45 -10.26
CA ASN A 317 -2.04 -9.19 -11.15
C ASN A 317 -1.26 -8.19 -12.00
N VAL A 318 0.01 -8.49 -12.26
CA VAL A 318 0.92 -7.61 -13.02
C VAL A 318 1.55 -8.35 -14.18
N TRP A 319 1.81 -7.63 -15.26
CA TRP A 319 2.54 -8.07 -16.45
C TRP A 319 3.51 -6.97 -16.88
N TYR A 320 4.62 -7.36 -17.53
CA TYR A 320 5.65 -6.42 -17.97
C TYR A 320 5.50 -6.00 -19.44
N ASP A 321 4.79 -6.80 -20.24
CA ASP A 321 4.56 -6.47 -21.64
C ASP A 321 3.48 -5.39 -21.77
N LEU A 322 3.92 -4.19 -22.14
CA LEU A 322 3.05 -3.04 -22.36
C LEU A 322 2.19 -3.19 -23.63
N ASP A 323 2.53 -4.10 -24.56
CA ASP A 323 1.75 -4.32 -25.79
C ASP A 323 0.39 -5.03 -25.50
N VAL A 324 0.22 -5.53 -24.28
CA VAL A 324 -1.02 -6.19 -23.82
C VAL A 324 -2.19 -5.21 -23.74
N ILE A 325 -1.93 -3.92 -23.81
CA ILE A 325 -2.91 -2.84 -23.84
C ILE A 325 -2.71 -1.98 -25.09
N THR A 326 -3.82 -1.52 -25.67
CA THR A 326 -3.78 -0.65 -26.85
C THR A 326 -3.94 0.82 -26.47
N GLU A 327 -4.60 1.10 -25.35
CA GLU A 327 -4.94 2.44 -24.87
C GLU A 327 -4.74 2.54 -23.36
N ILE A 328 -4.36 3.73 -22.91
CA ILE A 328 -4.23 4.06 -21.48
C ILE A 328 -5.63 4.35 -20.92
N VAL A 329 -6.09 3.48 -20.03
CA VAL A 329 -7.34 3.68 -19.26
C VAL A 329 -7.11 4.73 -18.18
N ASP A 330 -8.07 5.64 -17.98
CA ASP A 330 -8.00 6.64 -16.90
C ASP A 330 -7.96 5.92 -15.53
N PRO A 331 -6.97 6.23 -14.67
CA PRO A 331 -6.82 5.58 -13.38
C PRO A 331 -7.93 5.90 -12.38
N ILE A 332 -8.81 6.87 -12.65
CA ILE A 332 -10.02 7.09 -11.84
C ILE A 332 -10.90 5.84 -11.81
N HIS A 333 -11.00 5.11 -12.92
CA HIS A 333 -11.77 3.86 -12.96
C HIS A 333 -11.21 2.79 -12.02
N PHE A 334 -9.89 2.78 -11.77
CA PHE A 334 -9.30 1.89 -10.78
C PHE A 334 -9.81 2.23 -9.37
N LEU A 335 -9.90 3.51 -9.04
CA LEU A 335 -10.42 3.94 -7.75
C LEU A 335 -11.91 3.66 -7.60
N GLU A 336 -12.71 3.75 -8.67
CA GLU A 336 -14.10 3.32 -8.64
C GLU A 336 -14.21 1.82 -8.33
N ASP A 337 -13.38 1.00 -8.97
CA ASP A 337 -13.37 -0.45 -8.75
C ASP A 337 -12.94 -0.80 -7.33
N VAL A 338 -11.93 -0.09 -6.79
CA VAL A 338 -11.51 -0.23 -5.39
C VAL A 338 -12.61 0.23 -4.42
N LYS A 339 -13.34 1.30 -4.73
CA LYS A 339 -14.48 1.75 -3.92
C LYS A 339 -15.61 0.72 -3.89
N ARG A 340 -15.96 0.13 -5.05
CA ARG A 340 -16.94 -0.98 -5.12
C ARG A 340 -16.49 -2.17 -4.27
N LEU A 341 -15.20 -2.50 -4.34
CA LEU A 341 -14.61 -3.58 -3.56
C LEU A 341 -14.70 -3.28 -2.05
N GLU A 342 -14.43 -2.05 -1.63
CA GLU A 342 -14.51 -1.64 -0.24
C GLU A 342 -15.93 -1.76 0.33
N ILE A 343 -16.94 -1.35 -0.44
CA ILE A 343 -18.35 -1.53 -0.07
C ILE A 343 -18.67 -3.02 0.14
N ILE A 344 -18.22 -3.90 -0.77
CA ILE A 344 -18.42 -5.35 -0.64
C ILE A 344 -17.74 -5.90 0.62
N MET A 345 -16.53 -5.44 0.91
CA MET A 345 -15.78 -5.85 2.11
C MET A 345 -16.50 -5.41 3.39
N ASP A 346 -16.99 -4.17 3.43
CA ASP A 346 -17.73 -3.64 4.57
C ASP A 346 -19.02 -4.41 4.83
N GLU A 347 -19.82 -4.66 3.79
CA GLU A 347 -21.04 -5.46 3.93
C GLU A 347 -20.73 -6.89 4.41
N ALA A 348 -19.65 -7.50 3.93
CA ALA A 348 -19.23 -8.83 4.36
C ALA A 348 -18.74 -8.86 5.81
N GLU A 349 -17.97 -7.85 6.23
CA GLU A 349 -17.51 -7.73 7.62
C GLU A 349 -18.68 -7.54 8.58
N ILE A 350 -19.73 -6.80 8.19
CA ILE A 350 -20.98 -6.67 8.95
C ILE A 350 -21.68 -8.02 9.05
N ARG A 351 -21.89 -8.74 7.93
CA ARG A 351 -22.52 -10.07 7.94
C ARG A 351 -21.76 -11.09 8.80
N LEU A 352 -20.43 -11.01 8.81
CA LEU A 352 -19.57 -11.88 9.60
C LEU A 352 -19.44 -11.45 11.07
N GLY A 353 -20.08 -10.35 11.49
CA GLY A 353 -19.99 -9.81 12.84
C GLY A 353 -18.60 -9.29 13.22
N ARG A 354 -17.73 -9.02 12.23
CA ARG A 354 -16.38 -8.47 12.44
C ARG A 354 -16.39 -6.95 12.61
N ARG A 355 -17.35 -6.29 11.98
CA ARG A 355 -17.73 -4.91 12.30
C ARG A 355 -19.07 -4.93 13.01
N HIS A 356 -19.16 -4.18 14.11
CA HIS A 356 -20.47 -3.81 14.60
C HIS A 356 -21.10 -2.89 13.56
N GLU A 357 -22.34 -3.20 13.19
CA GLU A 357 -23.15 -2.36 12.33
C GLU A 357 -23.25 -0.98 12.99
N MET A 358 -22.37 -0.03 12.63
CA MET A 358 -22.47 1.36 13.05
C MET A 358 -23.62 2.08 12.34
N ALA A 359 -24.67 1.34 11.97
CA ALA A 359 -25.81 1.90 11.28
C ALA A 359 -26.60 2.82 12.22
N ALA A 360 -26.92 3.97 11.64
CA ALA A 360 -28.02 4.87 11.99
C ALA A 360 -27.75 6.02 12.98
N VAL A 361 -26.49 6.45 13.20
CA VAL A 361 -26.28 7.82 13.72
C VAL A 361 -26.28 8.82 12.55
N VAL A 362 -27.48 9.28 12.21
CA VAL A 362 -27.78 10.66 11.80
C VAL A 362 -27.26 11.09 10.42
N HIS A 363 -27.99 10.70 9.37
CA HIS A 363 -28.37 11.72 8.38
C HIS A 363 -29.64 12.38 8.93
N PRO A 364 -29.59 13.62 9.46
CA PRO A 364 -30.80 14.39 9.62
C PRO A 364 -31.21 14.76 8.19
N SER A 365 -32.10 13.94 7.62
CA SER A 365 -32.86 14.33 6.45
C SER A 365 -33.44 15.71 6.72
N GLU A 366 -32.95 16.69 5.98
CA GLU A 366 -33.52 18.02 5.82
C GLU A 366 -34.96 17.87 5.35
N SER A 367 -35.88 17.68 6.29
CA SER A 367 -37.31 17.62 6.03
C SER A 367 -38.07 18.23 7.20
N GLU A 368 -37.82 19.52 7.45
CA GLU A 368 -38.74 20.40 8.18
C GLU A 368 -38.48 21.87 7.78
N ARG A 369 -38.79 22.20 6.51
CA ARG A 369 -39.13 23.58 6.11
C ARG A 369 -40.61 23.64 5.72
N SER A 370 -41.45 23.75 6.73
CA SER A 370 -42.84 24.22 6.72
C SER A 370 -43.21 24.35 8.21
N SER A 371 -43.60 25.47 8.80
CA SER A 371 -44.41 26.59 8.34
C SER A 371 -44.36 27.73 9.37
N LEU A 372 -44.60 28.95 8.88
CA LEU A 372 -44.93 30.18 9.61
C LEU A 372 -45.86 30.00 10.83
N SER A 373 -45.54 30.69 11.93
CA SER A 373 -46.53 31.47 12.70
C SER A 373 -45.82 32.52 13.57
N GLU A 374 -46.18 33.78 13.33
CA GLU A 374 -46.02 34.93 14.22
C GLU A 374 -46.73 34.64 15.56
N ASP A 375 -46.14 35.04 16.70
CA ASP A 375 -46.68 36.15 17.51
C ASP A 375 -46.07 36.23 18.93
N ALA A 376 -45.86 37.50 19.32
CA ALA A 376 -46.03 38.10 20.63
C ALA A 376 -45.13 37.71 21.83
N ASP A 377 -44.39 38.73 22.27
CA ASP A 377 -44.34 39.24 23.65
C ASP A 377 -44.33 38.23 24.81
N SER A 378 -43.18 38.14 25.49
CA SER A 378 -43.16 38.48 26.91
C SER A 378 -41.76 38.64 27.47
N GLN A 379 -41.59 39.80 28.09
CA GLN A 379 -40.57 40.14 29.08
C GLN A 379 -40.48 39.07 30.16
N ARG A 380 -39.27 38.85 30.72
CA ARG A 380 -38.91 39.32 32.07
C ARG A 380 -37.62 38.62 32.57
N SER A 381 -36.68 39.48 32.95
CA SER A 381 -35.57 39.33 33.90
C SER A 381 -35.53 38.07 34.79
N VAL A 382 -34.33 37.58 35.10
CA VAL A 382 -33.61 37.88 36.37
C VAL A 382 -32.21 37.23 36.32
N ASP A 383 -31.23 38.04 36.72
CA ASP A 383 -29.84 37.69 36.98
C ASP A 383 -29.63 36.72 38.16
N VAL A 384 -28.43 36.14 38.17
CA VAL A 384 -27.52 35.89 39.32
C VAL A 384 -27.09 34.42 39.52
N PRO A 385 -25.78 34.18 39.71
CA PRO A 385 -25.13 32.87 39.72
C PRO A 385 -24.83 32.35 41.15
N ALA A 386 -24.39 31.09 41.27
CA ALA A 386 -23.27 30.65 42.12
C ALA A 386 -23.15 29.11 42.19
N GLY A 387 -21.93 28.61 41.96
CA GLY A 387 -21.15 27.80 42.92
C GLY A 387 -21.58 26.37 43.29
N ALA A 388 -20.63 25.44 43.13
CA ALA A 388 -20.30 24.23 43.94
C ALA A 388 -19.90 23.10 42.97
N VAL A 389 -18.64 22.67 42.84
CA VAL A 389 -17.76 21.92 43.77
C VAL A 389 -18.46 20.72 44.42
N ASN A 390 -18.12 19.53 43.92
CA ASN A 390 -17.94 18.22 44.58
C ASN A 390 -17.70 17.21 43.42
N GLY A 391 -16.65 16.41 43.30
CA GLY A 391 -15.83 15.76 44.33
C GLY A 391 -16.43 14.40 44.66
N VAL A 392 -16.18 13.36 43.84
CA VAL A 392 -16.39 11.95 44.21
C VAL A 392 -15.36 11.05 43.52
N ASP A 393 -14.52 10.46 44.36
CA ASP A 393 -13.65 9.30 44.12
C ASP A 393 -14.42 8.07 43.64
N SER A 394 -13.78 7.25 42.81
CA SER A 394 -14.11 5.81 42.72
C SER A 394 -12.87 5.00 42.33
N THR A 395 -12.23 4.46 43.36
CA THR A 395 -11.30 3.32 43.37
C THR A 395 -12.05 2.02 43.15
N THR A 396 -11.65 1.22 42.16
CA THR A 396 -11.92 -0.23 42.01
C THR A 396 -11.15 -0.68 40.76
N ASP A 397 -10.49 -1.82 40.62
CA ASP A 397 -10.00 -2.89 41.48
C ASP A 397 -9.12 -3.73 40.52
N SER A 398 -8.06 -4.32 41.04
CA SER A 398 -6.99 -4.94 40.27
C SER A 398 -7.27 -6.43 40.08
N ARG A 399 -7.21 -6.93 38.85
CA ARG A 399 -7.19 -8.39 38.58
C ARG A 399 -6.24 -8.71 37.43
N PRO A 400 -5.19 -9.53 37.65
CA PRO A 400 -4.29 -9.96 36.58
C PRO A 400 -4.79 -11.28 35.96
N ASP A 401 -5.05 -11.25 34.65
CA ASP A 401 -5.31 -12.44 33.85
C ASP A 401 -4.00 -13.02 33.32
N ASN A 402 -3.76 -14.29 33.67
CA ASN A 402 -2.66 -15.10 33.17
C ASN A 402 -3.05 -15.70 31.81
N HIS A 403 -2.35 -15.29 30.74
CA HIS A 403 -2.38 -15.96 29.44
C HIS A 403 -1.03 -16.67 29.17
N PRO A 404 -1.04 -17.94 28.73
CA PRO A 404 0.18 -18.65 28.35
C PRO A 404 0.61 -18.28 26.93
N THR A 405 1.82 -17.75 26.79
CA THR A 405 2.49 -17.49 25.52
C THR A 405 3.14 -18.76 24.97
N HIS A 406 2.66 -19.23 23.82
CA HIS A 406 3.31 -20.28 23.04
C HIS A 406 4.56 -19.70 22.33
N GLN A 407 5.75 -20.04 22.82
CA GLN A 407 7.02 -19.84 22.08
C GLN A 407 7.30 -21.06 21.21
N THR A 408 7.18 -20.91 19.90
CA THR A 408 7.65 -21.88 18.90
C THR A 408 9.12 -21.64 18.59
N LYS A 409 9.98 -22.61 18.97
CA LYS A 409 11.41 -22.64 18.63
C LYS A 409 11.57 -22.86 17.12
N SER A 410 12.00 -21.84 16.39
CA SER A 410 12.39 -21.97 14.98
C SER A 410 13.81 -22.56 14.88
N ARG A 411 13.91 -23.73 14.23
CA ARG A 411 15.19 -24.35 13.84
C ARG A 411 15.82 -23.55 12.70
N GLY A 412 17.10 -23.24 12.85
CA GLY A 412 17.87 -22.38 11.95
C GLY A 412 18.02 -22.93 10.52
N LEU A 413 17.62 -22.10 9.55
CA LEU A 413 17.98 -22.21 8.15
C LEU A 413 19.15 -21.24 7.89
N ARG A 414 20.36 -21.79 7.74
CA ARG A 414 21.52 -21.03 7.23
C ARG A 414 21.44 -21.01 5.70
N ILE A 415 20.90 -19.92 5.14
CA ILE A 415 20.93 -19.66 3.70
C ILE A 415 22.02 -18.62 3.42
N ASN A 416 22.88 -18.91 2.44
CA ASN A 416 24.03 -18.09 2.06
C ASN A 416 23.62 -16.68 1.58
N LEU A 417 24.01 -15.66 2.36
CA LEU A 417 23.53 -14.28 2.29
C LEU A 417 24.38 -13.34 1.39
N ARG A 418 25.13 -13.87 0.42
CA ARG A 418 26.15 -13.06 -0.31
C ARG A 418 25.63 -12.21 -1.48
N SER A 419 24.37 -12.35 -1.91
CA SER A 419 23.83 -11.62 -3.08
C SER A 419 22.68 -10.65 -2.76
N MET A 420 22.25 -10.50 -1.50
CA MET A 420 21.10 -9.65 -1.13
C MET A 420 21.48 -8.27 -0.57
N THR A 421 22.77 -7.95 -0.47
CA THR A 421 23.21 -6.71 0.19
C THR A 421 22.85 -5.45 -0.59
N SER A 422 22.72 -5.47 -1.93
CA SER A 422 22.29 -4.25 -2.67
C SER A 422 20.78 -3.98 -2.57
N MET A 423 19.94 -5.02 -2.47
CA MET A 423 18.49 -4.88 -2.30
C MET A 423 18.08 -4.43 -0.89
N LEU A 424 18.86 -4.77 0.13
CA LEU A 424 18.60 -4.39 1.53
C LEU A 424 18.95 -2.94 1.86
N LEU A 425 19.72 -2.24 1.01
CA LEU A 425 20.10 -0.84 1.26
C LEU A 425 18.92 0.14 1.08
N PHE A 426 17.96 -0.18 0.21
CA PHE A 426 16.83 0.72 -0.04
C PHE A 426 15.84 0.81 1.15
N PRO A 427 15.35 -0.31 1.73
CA PRO A 427 14.51 -0.23 2.93
C PRO A 427 15.26 0.35 4.14
N ALA A 428 16.55 0.01 4.29
CA ALA A 428 17.39 0.50 5.38
C ALA A 428 17.58 2.02 5.32
N SER A 429 17.76 2.61 4.13
CA SER A 429 17.89 4.06 3.98
C SER A 429 16.61 4.83 4.38
N ASN A 430 15.42 4.29 4.09
CA ASN A 430 14.15 4.86 4.55
C ASN A 430 13.95 4.71 6.06
N LEU A 431 14.44 3.61 6.65
CA LEU A 431 14.42 3.39 8.10
C LEU A 431 15.39 4.35 8.81
N VAL A 432 16.58 4.58 8.24
CA VAL A 432 17.54 5.59 8.72
C VAL A 432 17.00 7.01 8.59
N LYS A 433 16.34 7.38 7.48
CA LYS A 433 15.66 8.68 7.30
C LYS A 433 14.53 8.89 8.31
N LYS A 434 13.75 7.85 8.63
CA LYS A 434 12.70 7.91 9.67
C LYS A 434 13.29 8.11 11.07
N LEU A 435 14.41 7.47 11.38
CA LEU A 435 15.09 7.61 12.67
C LEU A 435 15.76 8.98 12.86
N THR A 436 16.32 9.59 11.80
CA THR A 436 16.90 10.94 11.89
C THR A 436 15.84 12.03 12.07
N PHE A 437 14.66 11.90 11.44
CA PHE A 437 13.53 12.82 11.65
C PHE A 437 12.97 12.78 13.07
N ALA A 438 12.92 11.61 13.71
CA ALA A 438 12.52 11.48 15.11
C ALA A 438 13.50 12.20 16.07
N ARG A 439 14.80 12.21 15.72
CA ARG A 439 15.86 12.81 16.54
C ARG A 439 15.89 14.35 16.47
N HIS A 440 15.44 14.96 15.38
CA HIS A 440 15.39 16.43 15.23
C HIS A 440 14.17 17.11 15.84
N LYS A 441 13.12 16.36 16.23
CA LYS A 441 11.96 16.95 16.94
C LYS A 441 12.21 17.25 18.42
N LYS A 442 13.34 16.81 19.02
CA LYS A 442 13.59 16.95 20.46
C LYS A 442 14.36 18.23 20.86
N THR A 443 14.78 19.07 19.91
CA THR A 443 15.57 20.28 20.19
C THR A 443 15.15 21.47 19.33
N SER A 444 13.90 21.93 19.44
CA SER A 444 13.56 23.29 19.02
C SER A 444 12.29 23.78 19.73
N SER A 445 12.43 24.12 21.01
CA SER A 445 11.53 25.07 21.66
C SER A 445 12.29 26.37 21.83
N ARG A 446 12.04 27.33 20.93
CA ARG A 446 12.33 28.75 21.16
C ARG A 446 11.04 29.56 20.97
N PRO A 447 10.80 30.58 21.81
CA PRO A 447 9.56 31.32 21.82
C PRO A 447 9.48 32.30 20.64
N VAL A 448 8.33 32.32 19.98
CA VAL A 448 7.98 33.30 18.95
C VAL A 448 7.50 34.58 19.65
N LEU A 449 8.24 35.67 19.47
CA LEU A 449 7.83 37.02 19.82
C LEU A 449 6.89 37.55 18.72
N LEU A 450 5.63 37.74 19.08
CA LEU A 450 4.61 38.40 18.26
C LEU A 450 4.89 39.90 18.19
N ILE A 451 5.01 40.44 16.97
CA ILE A 451 4.96 41.89 16.69
C ILE A 451 3.65 42.17 15.94
N PRO A 452 2.86 43.19 16.33
CA PRO A 452 1.59 43.51 15.66
C PRO A 452 1.82 44.21 14.32
N ARG A 453 1.03 43.83 13.32
CA ARG A 453 0.95 44.50 12.01
C ARG A 453 -0.26 45.42 12.02
N ASP A 454 -0.03 46.72 12.13
CA ASP A 454 -1.00 47.76 11.80
C ASP A 454 -0.69 48.35 10.42
N SER A 455 -1.71 48.31 9.57
CA SER A 455 -2.23 49.40 8.73
C SER A 455 -1.26 50.25 7.89
N LEU A 456 -1.44 50.23 6.55
CA LEU A 456 -1.57 51.43 5.70
C LEU A 456 -1.88 51.02 4.23
N LEU A 457 -3.06 51.43 3.74
CA LEU A 457 -3.42 51.56 2.32
C LEU A 457 -2.91 52.94 1.78
N PRO A 458 -3.27 53.37 0.56
CA PRO A 458 -2.63 53.05 -0.72
C PRO A 458 -2.04 54.32 -1.37
N LEU A 459 -1.14 54.18 -2.35
CA LEU A 459 -0.80 55.28 -3.25
C LEU A 459 -0.98 54.88 -4.71
N SER A 460 -1.88 55.65 -5.33
CA SER A 460 -2.13 55.82 -6.75
C SER A 460 -0.84 56.16 -7.51
N GLY A 461 -0.76 55.71 -8.76
CA GLY A 461 0.34 56.03 -9.67
C GLY A 461 0.04 55.59 -11.10
N ASP A 462 -0.71 56.43 -11.81
CA ASP A 462 -0.85 56.45 -13.27
C ASP A 462 0.50 56.37 -14.00
N GLY A 463 0.52 55.68 -15.14
CA GLY A 463 1.72 55.61 -15.99
C GLY A 463 1.51 54.84 -17.29
N SER A 464 0.58 55.32 -18.13
CA SER A 464 0.51 54.99 -19.56
C SER A 464 1.81 55.41 -20.28
N ILE A 465 2.34 54.56 -21.18
CA ILE A 465 2.99 54.95 -22.45
C ILE A 465 3.11 53.71 -23.36
N CYS A 466 2.57 53.86 -24.57
CA CYS A 466 2.73 53.00 -25.74
C CYS A 466 4.13 53.12 -26.36
N LEU A 467 4.57 52.09 -27.09
CA LEU A 467 5.18 52.08 -28.45
C LEU A 467 5.79 50.67 -28.66
N ARG A 468 5.21 49.81 -29.52
CA ARG A 468 5.59 49.60 -30.94
C ARG A 468 7.10 49.56 -31.17
N GLU A 469 7.62 48.37 -31.46
CA GLU A 469 7.95 47.92 -32.82
C GLU A 469 7.72 46.40 -32.95
#